data_AF-A0A1H6LR61-F1
#
_entry.id   AF-A0A1H6LR61-F1
#
_cell.length_a   1.000
_cell.length_b   1.000
_cell.length_c   1.000
_cell.angle_alpha   90.00
_cell.angle_beta   90.00
_cell.angle_gamma   90.00
#
_symmetry.space_group_name_H-M   'P 1'
#
loop_
_entity.id
_entity.type
_entity.pdbx_description
1 polymer ?
#
loop_
_entity_poly.entity_id
_entity_poly.type
_entity_poly.pdbx_seq_one_letter_code
_entity_poly.pdbx_strand_id
1 'polypeptide(L)'
;MDLRQLTDDLAVAPQIEPEDIRRLADAGYTTVIANRPDSELEPSHHSRRMAELAAQAGIAFHYVPIMPGQLGPEQVQALRDIVENAEGKVLAYCRSGTRSTMAWALGQAGRRPTRDIMQAAASAGYDLSDLIPR
;
A
#
# COMPACT_ATOMS: atom_id res chain seq x y z
N MET A 1 13.71 5.36 1.16
CA MET A 1 12.40 5.05 0.57
C MET A 1 12.47 5.00 -0.95
N ASP A 2 11.83 4.00 -1.55
CA ASP A 2 11.58 3.87 -3.00
C ASP A 2 10.07 3.98 -3.23
N LEU A 3 9.57 5.21 -3.37
CA LEU A 3 8.14 5.50 -3.54
C LEU A 3 7.77 5.45 -5.02
N ARG A 4 6.78 4.65 -5.38
CA ARG A 4 6.33 4.45 -6.77
C ARG A 4 4.85 4.83 -6.87
N GLN A 5 4.55 5.84 -7.68
CA GLN A 5 3.20 6.41 -7.78
C GLN A 5 2.30 5.50 -8.63
N LEU A 6 1.15 5.07 -8.08
CA LEU A 6 0.08 4.40 -8.84
C LEU A 6 -0.96 5.41 -9.32
N THR A 7 -1.27 6.41 -8.50
CA THR A 7 -2.14 7.54 -8.82
C THR A 7 -1.59 8.80 -8.15
N ASP A 8 -2.17 9.96 -8.43
CA ASP A 8 -1.73 11.23 -7.82
C ASP A 8 -1.78 11.20 -6.28
N ASP A 9 -2.76 10.48 -5.71
CA ASP A 9 -2.96 10.39 -4.26
C ASP A 9 -2.50 9.06 -3.62
N LEU A 10 -1.96 8.11 -4.40
CA LEU A 10 -1.54 6.80 -3.91
C LEU A 10 -0.18 6.41 -4.46
N ALA A 11 0.77 6.25 -3.54
CA ALA A 11 2.04 5.61 -3.79
C ALA A 11 2.10 4.21 -3.18
N VAL A 12 2.94 3.36 -3.76
CA VAL A 12 3.36 2.09 -3.17
C VAL A 12 4.86 2.05 -2.97
N ALA A 13 5.32 1.19 -2.07
CA ALA A 13 6.74 1.00 -1.83
C ALA A 13 7.10 -0.45 -1.44
N PRO A 14 8.37 -0.85 -1.63
CA PRO A 14 9.00 -1.89 -0.83
C PRO A 14 8.94 -1.57 0.68
N GLN A 15 9.47 -2.47 1.50
CA GLN A 15 9.55 -2.27 2.94
C GLN A 15 10.13 -0.88 3.27
N ILE A 16 9.44 -0.14 4.14
CA ILE A 16 9.93 1.14 4.68
C ILE A 16 10.59 0.92 6.04
N GLU A 17 11.48 1.84 6.41
CA GLU A 17 12.12 1.84 7.72
C GLU A 17 11.34 2.67 8.75
N PRO A 18 11.47 2.41 10.06
CA PRO A 18 10.79 3.20 11.11
C PRO A 18 11.04 4.72 11.00
N GLU A 19 12.27 5.12 10.65
CA GLU A 19 12.65 6.52 10.45
C GLU A 19 11.99 7.20 9.24
N ASP A 20 11.52 6.40 8.26
CA ASP A 20 10.89 6.92 7.06
C ASP A 20 9.50 7.49 7.33
N ILE A 21 8.83 7.08 8.42
CA ILE A 21 7.52 7.59 8.82
C ILE A 21 7.49 9.11 8.97
N ARG A 22 8.54 9.71 9.58
CA ARG A 22 8.62 11.17 9.70
C ARG A 22 8.80 11.85 8.34
N ARG A 23 9.62 11.27 7.47
CA ARG A 23 9.83 11.78 6.11
C ARG A 23 8.54 11.71 5.27
N LEU A 24 7.69 10.72 5.51
CA LEU A 24 6.37 10.62 4.87
C LEU A 24 5.46 11.77 5.32
N ALA A 25 5.42 12.08 6.61
CA ALA A 25 4.65 13.21 7.12
C ALA A 25 5.13 14.53 6.50
N ASP A 26 6.45 14.75 6.48
CA ASP A 26 7.06 15.94 5.86
C ASP A 26 6.74 16.07 4.35
N ALA A 27 6.54 14.94 3.66
CA ALA A 27 6.15 14.88 2.26
C ALA A 27 4.63 14.99 2.00
N GLY A 28 3.85 15.19 3.07
CA GLY A 28 2.39 15.37 3.01
C GLY A 28 1.59 14.07 2.91
N TYR A 29 2.17 12.92 3.26
CA TYR A 29 1.41 11.68 3.43
C TYR A 29 0.64 11.74 4.74
N THR A 30 -0.67 11.52 4.66
CA THR A 30 -1.58 11.52 5.81
C THR A 30 -1.93 10.10 6.25
N THR A 31 -1.76 9.11 5.36
CA THR A 31 -2.18 7.73 5.60
C THR A 31 -1.11 6.73 5.15
N VAL A 32 -0.84 5.72 5.98
CA VAL A 32 0.06 4.60 5.68
C VAL A 32 -0.67 3.28 5.87
N ILE A 33 -0.58 2.40 4.86
CA ILE A 33 -1.17 1.06 4.86
C ILE A 33 -0.03 0.02 4.82
N ALA A 34 0.05 -0.81 5.84
CA ALA A 34 0.99 -1.92 5.91
C ALA A 34 0.32 -3.22 5.43
N ASN A 35 0.77 -3.73 4.29
CA ASN A 35 0.28 -4.98 3.69
C ASN A 35 1.21 -6.19 3.89
N ARG A 36 2.32 -6.01 4.61
CA ARG A 36 3.22 -7.11 4.99
C ARG A 36 2.88 -7.57 6.42
N PRO A 37 2.67 -8.88 6.64
CA PRO A 37 2.38 -9.39 7.97
C PRO A 37 3.62 -9.33 8.87
N ASP A 38 3.40 -9.08 10.17
CA ASP A 38 4.45 -9.00 11.18
C ASP A 38 5.26 -10.30 11.34
N SER A 39 4.67 -11.45 10.99
CA SER A 39 5.36 -12.75 10.98
C SER A 39 6.53 -12.81 9.99
N GLU A 40 6.62 -11.88 9.03
CA GLU A 40 7.74 -11.77 8.08
C GLU A 40 8.82 -10.75 8.54
N LEU A 41 8.69 -10.18 9.74
CA LEU A 41 9.42 -8.99 10.18
C LEU A 41 10.02 -9.13 11.58
N GLU A 42 11.09 -8.37 11.81
CA GLU A 42 11.65 -8.16 13.16
C GLU A 42 10.75 -7.19 13.96
N PRO A 43 10.76 -7.27 15.31
CA PRO A 43 9.90 -6.44 16.16
C PRO A 43 10.00 -4.93 15.93
N SER A 44 11.16 -4.43 15.47
CA SER A 44 11.35 -3.01 15.12
C SER A 44 10.45 -2.52 13.99
N HIS A 45 10.01 -3.43 13.12
CA HIS A 45 9.20 -3.14 11.93
C HIS A 45 7.77 -3.66 12.04
N HIS A 46 7.40 -4.26 13.19
CA HIS A 46 6.04 -4.72 13.43
C HIS A 46 5.05 -3.56 13.34
N SER A 47 3.85 -3.89 12.86
CA SER A 47 2.74 -2.97 12.68
C SER A 47 2.48 -2.10 13.90
N ARG A 48 2.57 -2.66 15.11
CA ARG A 48 2.44 -1.91 16.36
C ARG A 48 3.48 -0.79 16.48
N ARG A 49 4.76 -1.08 16.21
CA ARG A 49 5.84 -0.11 16.31
C ARG A 49 5.69 0.98 15.24
N MET A 50 5.36 0.57 14.02
CA MET A 50 5.12 1.50 12.92
C MET A 50 3.92 2.40 13.19
N ALA A 51 2.84 1.88 13.77
CA ALA A 51 1.66 2.64 14.18
C ALA A 51 1.96 3.67 15.27
N GLU A 52 2.77 3.30 16.28
CA GLU A 52 3.21 4.24 17.33
C GLU A 52 3.98 5.43 16.74
N LEU A 53 4.87 5.17 15.77
CA LEU A 53 5.64 6.22 15.09
C LEU A 53 4.77 7.06 14.17
N ALA A 54 3.82 6.44 13.47
CA ALA A 54 2.87 7.14 12.60
C ALA A 54 1.98 8.08 13.40
N ALA A 55 1.45 7.62 14.54
CA ALA A 55 0.66 8.46 15.44
C ALA A 55 1.45 9.67 15.95
N GLN A 56 2.74 9.49 16.30
CA GLN A 56 3.62 10.60 16.71
C GLN A 56 3.88 11.60 15.57
N ALA A 57 3.83 11.14 14.31
CA ALA A 57 4.01 11.97 13.12
C ALA A 57 2.69 12.53 12.56
N GLY A 58 1.54 12.26 13.20
CA GLY A 58 0.23 12.71 12.71
C GLY A 58 -0.29 11.95 11.49
N ILE A 59 0.20 10.72 11.26
CA ILE A 59 -0.20 9.85 10.15
C ILE A 59 -1.20 8.79 10.65
N ALA A 60 -2.30 8.62 9.94
CA ALA A 60 -3.21 7.49 10.12
C ALA A 60 -2.54 6.20 9.63
N PHE A 61 -2.41 5.21 10.50
CA PHE A 61 -1.79 3.92 10.18
C PHE A 61 -2.80 2.79 10.15
N HIS A 62 -2.80 2.01 9.08
CA HIS A 62 -3.68 0.87 8.88
C HIS A 62 -2.87 -0.40 8.62
N TYR A 63 -3.11 -1.43 9.44
CA TYR A 63 -2.53 -2.74 9.23
C TYR A 63 -3.54 -3.64 8.50
N VAL A 64 -3.25 -3.94 7.23
CA VAL A 64 -4.09 -4.79 6.35
C VAL A 64 -3.20 -5.89 5.78
N PRO A 65 -2.77 -6.87 6.60
CA PRO A 65 -1.78 -7.85 6.19
C PRO A 65 -2.31 -8.73 5.05
N ILE A 66 -1.49 -8.90 4.00
CA ILE A 66 -1.76 -9.84 2.92
C ILE A 66 -0.73 -10.96 3.03
N MET A 67 -1.19 -12.13 3.51
CA MET A 67 -0.35 -13.32 3.58
C MET A 67 -0.02 -13.82 2.16
N PRO A 68 1.14 -14.48 1.95
CA PRO A 68 1.48 -15.06 0.66
C PRO A 68 0.36 -15.96 0.10
N GLY A 69 -0.11 -15.66 -1.10
CA GLY A 69 -1.19 -16.41 -1.76
C GLY A 69 -2.60 -16.18 -1.19
N GLN A 70 -2.79 -15.27 -0.22
CA GLN A 70 -4.07 -15.01 0.43
C GLN A 70 -4.58 -13.59 0.16
N LEU A 71 -4.39 -13.06 -1.03
CA LEU A 71 -5.04 -11.82 -1.44
C LEU A 71 -6.53 -12.10 -1.68
N GLY A 72 -7.38 -11.71 -0.73
CA GLY A 72 -8.82 -11.93 -0.77
C GLY A 72 -9.65 -10.64 -0.90
N PRO A 73 -10.98 -10.78 -1.09
CA PRO A 73 -11.89 -9.65 -1.20
C PRO A 73 -11.85 -8.69 -0.01
N GLU A 74 -11.61 -9.21 1.20
CA GLU A 74 -11.51 -8.41 2.42
C GLU A 74 -10.34 -7.41 2.37
N GLN A 75 -9.13 -7.86 2.00
CA GLN A 75 -7.96 -6.98 1.94
C GLN A 75 -8.09 -5.97 0.78
N VAL A 76 -8.67 -6.40 -0.34
CA VAL A 76 -8.97 -5.53 -1.48
C VAL A 76 -9.96 -4.44 -1.08
N GLN A 77 -11.05 -4.81 -0.39
CA GLN A 77 -12.05 -3.88 0.10
C GLN A 77 -11.47 -2.94 1.15
N ALA A 78 -10.77 -3.45 2.16
CA ALA A 78 -10.17 -2.63 3.20
C ALA A 78 -9.19 -1.60 2.63
N LEU A 79 -8.28 -2.00 1.72
CA LEU A 79 -7.35 -1.06 1.09
C LEU A 79 -8.09 0.00 0.28
N ARG A 80 -9.08 -0.38 -0.52
CA ARG A 80 -9.88 0.57 -1.31
C ARG A 80 -10.59 1.56 -0.39
N ASP A 81 -11.28 1.07 0.63
CA ASP A 81 -12.09 1.90 1.51
C ASP A 81 -11.19 2.86 2.31
N ILE A 82 -9.97 2.47 2.71
CA ILE A 82 -9.00 3.38 3.33
C ILE A 82 -8.54 4.46 2.33
N VAL A 83 -8.19 4.07 1.10
CA VAL A 83 -7.72 5.01 0.08
C VAL A 83 -8.80 6.03 -0.31
N GLU A 84 -10.06 5.59 -0.47
CA GLU A 84 -11.18 6.45 -0.86
C GLU A 84 -11.61 7.43 0.25
N ASN A 85 -11.33 7.11 1.52
CA ASN A 85 -11.66 7.95 2.67
C ASN A 85 -10.46 8.73 3.23
N ALA A 86 -9.28 8.63 2.62
CA ALA A 86 -8.11 9.37 3.07
C ALA A 86 -8.23 10.87 2.72
N GLU A 87 -7.91 11.74 3.68
CA GLU A 87 -7.94 13.20 3.50
C GLU A 87 -6.71 13.77 2.77
N GLY A 88 -5.79 12.90 2.32
CA GLY A 88 -4.53 13.27 1.69
C GLY A 88 -3.79 12.08 1.10
N LYS A 89 -2.49 12.25 0.83
CA LYS A 89 -1.70 11.22 0.14
C LYS A 89 -1.59 9.95 0.97
N VAL A 90 -1.74 8.82 0.29
CA VAL A 90 -1.66 7.48 0.88
C VAL A 90 -0.39 6.77 0.42
N LEU A 91 0.30 6.12 1.35
CA LEU A 91 1.32 5.13 1.04
C LEU A 91 0.81 3.74 1.41
N ALA A 92 0.85 2.79 0.48
CA ALA A 92 0.69 1.36 0.80
C ALA A 92 2.00 0.60 0.57
N TYR A 93 2.50 -0.12 1.57
CA TYR A 93 3.77 -0.84 1.45
C TYR A 93 3.64 -2.32 1.81
N CYS A 94 4.53 -3.14 1.26
CA CYS A 94 4.72 -4.51 1.72
C CYS A 94 6.20 -4.90 1.70
N ARG A 95 6.56 -6.08 1.16
CA ARG A 95 7.97 -6.47 0.99
C ARG A 95 8.59 -5.79 -0.23
N SER A 96 7.93 -5.88 -1.38
CA SER A 96 8.37 -5.32 -2.68
C SER A 96 7.41 -4.26 -3.24
N GLY A 97 6.28 -4.02 -2.57
CA GLY A 97 5.14 -3.22 -3.06
C GLY A 97 4.12 -4.02 -3.90
N THR A 98 4.48 -5.21 -4.41
CA THR A 98 3.62 -6.02 -5.29
C THR A 98 2.25 -6.35 -4.69
N ARG A 99 2.16 -6.73 -3.40
CA ARG A 99 0.88 -7.05 -2.75
C ARG A 99 -0.05 -5.85 -2.71
N SER A 100 0.50 -4.67 -2.39
CA SER A 100 -0.25 -3.41 -2.36
C SER A 100 -0.75 -3.03 -3.76
N THR A 101 0.10 -3.16 -4.78
CA THR A 101 -0.27 -2.92 -6.18
C THR A 101 -1.36 -3.88 -6.68
N MET A 102 -1.25 -5.17 -6.36
CA MET A 102 -2.27 -6.17 -6.71
C MET A 102 -3.60 -5.89 -6.02
N ALA A 103 -3.59 -5.58 -4.71
CA ALA A 103 -4.79 -5.27 -3.96
C ALA A 103 -5.49 -4.00 -4.49
N TRP A 104 -4.73 -2.96 -4.81
CA TRP A 104 -5.24 -1.76 -5.48
C TRP A 104 -5.86 -2.10 -6.84
N ALA A 105 -5.14 -2.83 -7.70
CA ALA A 105 -5.59 -3.16 -9.05
C ALA A 105 -6.91 -3.93 -9.05
N LEU A 106 -7.05 -4.95 -8.18
CA LEU A 106 -8.30 -5.68 -7.99
C LEU A 106 -9.41 -4.79 -7.44
N GLY A 107 -9.09 -3.85 -6.55
CA GLY A 107 -10.04 -2.88 -6.01
C GLY A 107 -10.56 -1.88 -7.04
N GLN A 108 -9.81 -1.63 -8.12
CA GLN A 108 -10.20 -0.77 -9.23
C GLN A 108 -10.92 -1.53 -10.37
N ALA A 109 -10.87 -2.87 -10.39
CA ALA A 109 -11.52 -3.67 -11.42
C ALA A 109 -13.03 -3.37 -11.49
N GLY A 110 -13.54 -3.08 -12.71
CA GLY A 110 -14.92 -2.66 -12.92
C GLY A 110 -15.23 -1.19 -12.56
N ARG A 111 -14.30 -0.47 -11.94
CA ARG A 111 -14.41 0.98 -11.63
C ARG A 111 -13.55 1.83 -12.56
N ARG A 112 -12.44 1.27 -13.06
CA ARG A 112 -11.57 1.86 -14.07
C ARG A 112 -11.39 0.89 -15.24
N PRO A 113 -11.12 1.38 -16.48
CA PRO A 113 -10.74 0.51 -17.58
C PRO A 113 -9.52 -0.34 -17.21
N THR A 114 -9.56 -1.65 -17.49
CA THR A 114 -8.45 -2.57 -17.18
C THR A 114 -7.12 -2.08 -17.74
N ARG A 115 -7.13 -1.49 -18.95
CA ARG A 115 -5.93 -0.90 -19.57
C ARG A 115 -5.27 0.15 -18.68
N ASP A 116 -6.04 1.03 -18.08
CA ASP A 116 -5.54 2.14 -17.27
C ASP A 116 -4.95 1.63 -15.95
N ILE A 117 -5.59 0.61 -15.35
CA ILE A 117 -5.10 -0.08 -14.17
C ILE A 117 -3.73 -0.72 -14.46
N MET A 118 -3.63 -1.44 -15.57
CA MET A 118 -2.38 -2.11 -15.98
C MET A 118 -1.28 -1.09 -16.31
N GLN A 119 -1.61 0.01 -16.97
CA GLN A 119 -0.66 1.06 -17.30
C GLN A 119 -0.14 1.77 -16.05
N ALA A 120 -0.99 2.06 -15.08
CA ALA A 120 -0.58 2.65 -13.81
C ALA A 120 0.37 1.72 -13.03
N ALA A 121 0.03 0.43 -12.92
CA ALA A 121 0.90 -0.55 -12.28
C ALA A 121 2.25 -0.69 -12.99
N ALA A 122 2.25 -0.77 -14.32
CA ALA A 122 3.47 -0.85 -15.13
C ALA A 122 4.34 0.41 -14.98
N SER A 123 3.73 1.60 -14.95
CA SER A 123 4.43 2.87 -14.74
C SER A 123 5.08 2.95 -13.35
N ALA A 124 4.46 2.31 -12.35
CA ALA A 124 5.03 2.13 -11.01
C ALA A 124 6.04 0.96 -10.93
N GLY A 125 6.40 0.33 -12.05
CA GLY A 125 7.37 -0.77 -12.11
C GLY A 125 6.84 -2.12 -11.60
N TYR A 126 5.53 -2.34 -11.68
CA TYR A 126 4.88 -3.61 -11.33
C TYR A 126 4.21 -4.24 -12.55
N ASP A 127 4.63 -5.46 -12.87
CA ASP A 127 3.95 -6.30 -13.83
C ASP A 127 2.81 -7.07 -13.15
N LEU A 128 1.59 -6.88 -13.65
CA LEU A 128 0.38 -7.54 -13.16
C LEU A 128 -0.23 -8.48 -14.19
N SER A 129 0.50 -8.85 -15.25
CA SER A 129 -0.03 -9.65 -16.36
C SER A 129 -0.65 -10.97 -15.90
N ASP A 130 -0.15 -11.55 -14.81
CA ASP A 130 -0.68 -12.78 -14.20
C ASP A 130 -2.04 -12.63 -13.51
N LEU A 131 -2.53 -11.40 -13.28
CA LEU A 131 -3.86 -11.16 -12.69
C LEU A 131 -5.00 -11.21 -13.72
N ILE A 132 -4.69 -11.16 -15.01
CA ILE A 132 -5.72 -11.13 -16.06
C ILE A 132 -6.22 -12.57 -16.31
N PRO A 133 -7.53 -12.85 -16.17
CA PRO A 133 -8.10 -14.12 -16.61
C PRO A 133 -7.80 -14.33 -18.10
N ARG A 134 -7.22 -15.48 -18.45
CA ARG A 134 -6.94 -15.87 -19.84
C ARG A 134 -8.20 -16.26 -20.60
#